data_AF-A0A327YLV4-F1
#
_entry.id   AF-A0A327YLV4-F1
#
_cell.length_a   1.000
_cell.length_b   1.000
_cell.length_c   1.000
_cell.angle_alpha   90.00
_cell.angle_beta   90.00
_cell.angle_gamma   90.00
#
_symmetry.space_group_name_H-M   'P 1'
#
loop_
_entity.id
_entity.type
_entity.pdbx_description
1 polymer ?
#
loop_
_entity_poly.entity_id
_entity_poly.type
_entity_poly.pdbx_seq_one_letter_code
_entity_poly.pdbx_strand_id
1 'polypeptide(L)'
;MKLKLIYLFLFFSSVILGQEIPETKKGFITLTTNQKYEFTNLKTVNNQVTFINVATKSEFIYFKNAVKLVVDEQENVVYKSQQFQEEERIKKEKGLTEKPKEILFKANYPDGIYYTKEDFIKKTPNENPKIFAKDLTDYEDEELESIEDHCYFYYKVSEKKIKKVFAISYKGYLYFQIKAVIAISNRNKNDNAQTNDLPHSFTRVIKGGDNYFYAEMDLANIWAQGAAFGLGGASGYTLAQEMINKKGIVWDFKNKEFNIFKSCKDYNRFIEKIHPESVQKCENQQPDITEIRKTIDIIK
;
A
#
# COMPACT_ATOMS: atom_id res chain seq x y z
N MET A 1 -56.46 41.20 34.52
CA MET A 1 -56.68 40.17 33.49
C MET A 1 -55.53 39.16 33.61
N LYS A 2 -55.82 37.90 33.90
CA LYS A 2 -54.84 36.84 34.21
C LYS A 2 -54.20 36.33 32.92
N LEU A 3 -52.87 36.33 32.81
CA LEU A 3 -52.16 35.58 31.76
C LEU A 3 -51.31 34.51 32.43
N LYS A 4 -51.78 33.25 32.38
CA LYS A 4 -51.03 32.07 32.78
C LYS A 4 -50.10 31.69 31.63
N LEU A 5 -48.78 31.74 31.83
CA LEU A 5 -47.81 31.14 30.92
C LEU A 5 -47.59 29.69 31.36
N ILE A 6 -48.04 28.74 30.54
CA ILE A 6 -47.79 27.30 30.72
C ILE A 6 -46.49 26.98 29.96
N TYR A 7 -45.42 26.66 30.69
CA TYR A 7 -44.23 26.03 30.11
C TYR A 7 -44.50 24.54 29.92
N LEU A 8 -44.71 24.12 28.67
CA LEU A 8 -44.79 22.71 28.29
C LEU A 8 -43.35 22.21 28.05
N PHE A 9 -42.78 21.51 29.03
CA PHE A 9 -41.51 20.81 28.90
C PHE A 9 -41.75 19.52 28.10
N LEU A 10 -41.53 19.55 26.78
CA LEU A 10 -41.53 18.35 25.95
C LEU A 10 -40.17 17.64 26.12
N PHE A 11 -40.13 16.67 27.05
CA PHE A 11 -39.12 15.62 27.05
C PHE A 11 -39.35 14.76 25.80
N PHE A 12 -38.60 15.03 24.72
CA PHE A 12 -38.43 14.06 23.64
C PHE A 12 -37.51 12.94 24.17
N SER A 13 -38.11 11.88 24.72
CA SER A 13 -37.42 10.60 24.82
C SER A 13 -37.25 10.05 23.42
N SER A 14 -36.08 10.24 22.82
CA SER A 14 -35.69 9.56 21.60
C SER A 14 -35.60 8.07 21.90
N VAL A 15 -36.66 7.32 21.60
CA VAL A 15 -36.63 5.87 21.57
C VAL A 15 -35.70 5.48 20.43
N ILE A 16 -34.48 5.05 20.77
CA ILE A 16 -33.53 4.50 19.81
C ILE A 16 -34.09 3.16 19.35
N LEU A 17 -34.78 3.16 18.21
CA LEU A 17 -35.11 1.93 17.48
C LEU A 17 -33.79 1.33 16.98
N GLY A 18 -33.25 0.37 17.73
CA GLY A 18 -32.13 -0.45 17.25
C GLY A 18 -32.55 -1.24 16.02
N GLN A 19 -31.76 -1.20 14.95
CA GLN A 19 -31.99 -2.00 13.75
C GLN A 19 -31.91 -3.49 14.11
N GLU A 20 -32.93 -4.27 13.75
CA GLU A 20 -32.90 -5.71 13.96
C GLU A 20 -32.01 -6.40 12.92
N ILE A 21 -31.34 -7.48 13.33
CA ILE A 21 -30.53 -8.31 12.43
C ILE A 21 -31.48 -9.29 11.72
N PRO A 22 -31.66 -9.17 10.38
CA PRO A 22 -32.60 -10.01 9.65
C PRO A 22 -32.10 -11.45 9.54
N GLU A 23 -33.03 -12.40 9.54
CA GLU A 23 -32.68 -13.79 9.22
C GLU A 23 -32.15 -13.87 7.79
N THR A 24 -31.01 -14.52 7.62
CA THR A 24 -30.29 -14.55 6.33
C THR A 24 -29.82 -15.97 6.03
N LYS A 25 -30.11 -16.47 4.82
CA LYS A 25 -29.82 -17.87 4.45
C LYS A 25 -28.33 -18.16 4.32
N LYS A 26 -27.57 -17.24 3.72
CA LYS A 26 -26.13 -17.35 3.50
C LYS A 26 -25.54 -15.95 3.38
N GLY A 27 -24.28 -15.79 3.80
CA GLY A 27 -23.57 -14.54 3.63
C GLY A 27 -22.30 -14.50 4.48
N PHE A 28 -21.89 -13.27 4.82
CA PHE A 28 -20.78 -13.01 5.72
C PHE A 28 -21.25 -12.21 6.93
N ILE A 29 -20.83 -12.65 8.12
CA ILE A 29 -21.01 -11.94 9.37
C ILE A 29 -19.64 -11.45 9.85
N THR A 30 -19.56 -10.17 10.19
CA THR A 30 -18.38 -9.56 10.79
C THR A 30 -18.71 -9.14 12.22
N LEU A 31 -17.87 -9.56 13.16
CA LEU A 31 -17.98 -9.20 14.57
C LEU A 31 -17.30 -7.86 14.87
N THR A 32 -17.56 -7.29 16.04
CA THR A 32 -16.90 -6.07 16.53
C THR A 32 -15.39 -6.25 16.72
N THR A 33 -14.92 -7.50 16.89
CA THR A 33 -13.50 -7.89 16.88
C THR A 33 -12.88 -7.89 15.47
N ASN A 34 -13.63 -7.51 14.43
CA ASN A 34 -13.28 -7.63 13.00
C ASN A 34 -13.11 -9.07 12.48
N GLN A 35 -13.41 -10.09 13.29
CA GLN A 35 -13.49 -11.47 12.81
C GLN A 35 -14.64 -11.61 11.81
N LYS A 36 -14.36 -12.21 10.65
CA LYS A 36 -15.33 -12.44 9.57
C LYS A 36 -15.54 -13.93 9.35
N TYR A 37 -16.80 -14.34 9.31
CA TYR A 37 -17.20 -15.72 9.06
C TYR A 37 -18.13 -15.80 7.85
N GLU A 38 -17.90 -16.75 6.96
CA GLU A 38 -18.93 -17.20 6.03
C GLU A 38 -19.92 -18.08 6.82
N PHE A 39 -21.20 -17.78 6.67
CA PHE A 39 -22.25 -18.48 7.39
C PHE A 39 -23.34 -19.04 6.48
N THR A 40 -24.08 -20.02 6.99
CA THR A 40 -25.42 -20.36 6.55
C THR A 40 -26.41 -20.28 7.71
N ASN A 41 -27.69 -20.08 7.39
CA ASN A 41 -28.80 -20.14 8.32
C ASN A 41 -28.64 -19.20 9.53
N LEU A 42 -28.39 -17.91 9.27
CA LEU A 42 -28.33 -16.90 10.32
C LEU A 42 -29.74 -16.61 10.83
N LYS A 43 -29.91 -16.72 12.14
CA LYS A 43 -31.15 -16.46 12.86
C LYS A 43 -30.89 -15.60 14.07
N THR A 44 -31.94 -14.88 14.44
CA THR A 44 -31.93 -14.04 15.63
C THR A 44 -32.88 -14.63 16.64
N VAL A 45 -32.37 -15.10 17.78
CA VAL A 45 -33.18 -15.63 18.88
C VAL A 45 -32.90 -14.81 20.12
N ASN A 46 -33.92 -14.11 20.62
CA ASN A 46 -33.80 -13.18 21.75
C ASN A 46 -32.73 -12.09 21.49
N ASN A 47 -31.69 -12.04 22.33
CA ASN A 47 -30.56 -11.12 22.23
C ASN A 47 -29.31 -11.77 21.60
N GLN A 48 -29.48 -12.92 20.95
CA GLN A 48 -28.40 -13.67 20.32
C GLN A 48 -28.63 -13.82 18.82
N VAL A 49 -27.52 -13.94 18.11
CA VAL A 49 -27.43 -14.32 16.71
C VAL A 49 -26.78 -15.67 16.64
N THR A 50 -27.46 -16.59 15.97
CA THR A 50 -27.03 -17.97 15.79
C THR A 50 -26.85 -18.22 14.30
N PHE A 51 -25.76 -18.87 13.91
CA PHE A 51 -25.50 -19.24 12.52
C PHE A 51 -24.61 -20.48 12.42
N ILE A 52 -24.63 -21.15 11.27
CA ILE A 52 -23.72 -22.28 11.00
C ILE A 52 -22.49 -21.75 10.28
N ASN A 53 -21.31 -21.94 10.86
CA ASN A 53 -20.06 -21.57 10.21
C ASN A 53 -19.75 -22.54 9.06
N VAL A 54 -19.50 -22.02 7.86
CA VAL A 54 -19.30 -22.85 6.66
C VAL A 54 -18.02 -23.69 6.73
N ALA A 55 -16.96 -23.18 7.36
CA ALA A 55 -15.67 -23.84 7.45
C ALA A 55 -15.67 -24.98 8.48
N THR A 56 -16.25 -24.74 9.67
CA THR A 56 -16.24 -25.71 10.77
C THR A 56 -17.47 -26.62 10.78
N LYS A 57 -18.52 -26.27 10.04
CA LYS A 57 -19.84 -26.92 10.07
C LYS A 57 -20.53 -26.90 11.45
N SER A 58 -20.03 -26.09 12.38
CA SER A 58 -20.56 -25.97 13.73
C SER A 58 -21.44 -24.73 13.86
N GLU A 59 -22.41 -24.80 14.77
CA GLU A 59 -23.24 -23.66 15.15
C GLU A 59 -22.45 -22.70 16.05
N PHE A 60 -22.50 -21.42 15.70
CA PHE A 60 -21.85 -20.32 16.40
C PHE A 60 -22.94 -19.41 16.97
N ILE A 61 -22.77 -18.96 18.21
CA ILE A 61 -23.73 -18.13 18.94
C ILE A 61 -23.00 -16.92 19.48
N TYR A 62 -23.52 -15.72 19.15
CA TYR A 62 -23.00 -14.46 19.65
C TYR A 62 -24.12 -13.56 20.15
N PHE A 63 -23.81 -12.64 21.05
CA PHE A 63 -24.73 -11.56 21.40
C PHE A 63 -24.90 -10.58 20.22
N LYS A 64 -26.10 -10.00 20.05
CA LYS A 64 -26.38 -9.02 18.99
C LYS A 64 -25.37 -7.86 18.96
N ASN A 65 -24.95 -7.38 20.12
CA ASN A 65 -23.98 -6.28 20.25
C ASN A 65 -22.56 -6.65 19.79
N ALA A 66 -22.24 -7.94 19.65
CA ALA A 66 -20.98 -8.39 19.08
C ALA A 66 -20.99 -8.39 17.54
N VAL A 67 -22.15 -8.18 16.91
CA VAL A 67 -22.28 -8.15 15.45
C VAL A 67 -22.06 -6.73 14.94
N LYS A 68 -21.07 -6.58 14.06
CA LYS A 68 -20.68 -5.31 13.45
C LYS A 68 -21.37 -5.08 12.10
N LEU A 69 -21.36 -6.10 11.24
CA LEU A 69 -21.86 -6.03 9.87
C LEU A 69 -22.37 -7.40 9.44
N VAL A 70 -23.49 -7.44 8.72
CA VAL A 70 -23.96 -8.65 8.01
C VAL A 70 -24.18 -8.29 6.55
N VAL A 71 -23.64 -9.14 5.69
CA VAL A 71 -23.74 -9.04 4.23
C VAL A 71 -24.34 -10.34 3.70
N ASP A 72 -25.28 -10.27 2.78
CA ASP A 72 -25.87 -11.45 2.13
C ASP A 72 -24.93 -12.09 1.08
N GLU A 73 -25.39 -13.14 0.42
CA GLU A 73 -24.66 -13.84 -0.65
C GLU A 73 -24.36 -12.95 -1.86
N GLN A 74 -25.20 -11.95 -2.14
CA GLN A 74 -25.05 -11.03 -3.27
C GLN A 74 -24.23 -9.80 -2.89
N GLU A 75 -23.54 -9.83 -1.76
CA GLU A 75 -22.76 -8.73 -1.21
C GLU A 75 -23.57 -7.49 -0.79
N ASN A 76 -24.90 -7.61 -0.63
CA ASN A 76 -25.70 -6.51 -0.10
C ASN A 76 -25.58 -6.44 1.42
N VAL A 77 -25.39 -5.24 1.95
CA VAL A 77 -25.37 -5.02 3.40
C VAL A 77 -26.79 -5.12 3.95
N VAL A 78 -27.06 -6.14 4.75
CA VAL A 78 -28.38 -6.39 5.36
C VAL A 78 -28.46 -5.90 6.80
N TYR A 79 -27.33 -5.67 7.46
CA TYR A 79 -27.28 -5.06 8.80
C TYR A 79 -25.96 -4.31 9.03
N LYS A 80 -26.04 -3.14 9.67
CA LYS A 80 -24.89 -2.35 10.16
C LYS A 80 -25.11 -1.98 11.62
N SER A 81 -24.14 -2.24 12.49
CA SER A 81 -24.20 -1.75 13.86
C SER A 81 -24.04 -0.23 13.92
N GLN A 82 -24.55 0.41 14.97
CA GLN A 82 -24.37 1.86 15.17
C GLN A 82 -22.89 2.23 15.24
N GLN A 83 -22.07 1.38 15.87
CA GLN A 83 -20.62 1.56 15.91
C GLN A 83 -20.01 1.58 14.49
N PHE A 84 -20.42 0.65 13.62
CA PHE A 84 -19.93 0.61 12.24
C PHE A 84 -20.36 1.84 11.44
N GLN A 85 -21.60 2.30 11.61
CA GLN A 85 -22.11 3.50 10.94
C GLN A 85 -21.32 4.75 11.37
N GLU A 86 -20.98 4.86 12.65
CA GLU A 86 -20.16 5.95 13.18
C GLU A 86 -18.70 5.86 12.71
N GLU A 87 -18.13 4.65 12.65
CA GLU A 87 -16.81 4.42 12.03
C GLU A 87 -16.78 4.85 10.56
N GLU A 88 -17.82 4.51 9.77
CA GLU A 88 -17.96 4.95 8.38
C GLU A 88 -18.10 6.47 8.27
N ARG A 89 -18.87 7.11 9.16
CA ARG A 89 -19.02 8.57 9.21
C ARG A 89 -17.68 9.26 9.48
N ILE A 90 -16.94 8.82 10.51
CA ILE A 90 -15.62 9.35 10.86
C ILE A 90 -14.62 9.15 9.72
N LYS A 91 -14.62 7.96 9.07
CA LYS A 91 -13.77 7.69 7.90
C LYS A 91 -14.07 8.63 6.74
N LYS A 92 -15.34 8.88 6.46
CA LYS A 92 -15.79 9.80 5.41
C LYS A 92 -15.40 11.25 5.70
N GLU A 93 -15.55 11.69 6.95
CA GLU A 93 -15.13 13.03 7.41
C GLU A 93 -13.60 13.23 7.35
N LYS A 94 -12.83 12.16 7.54
CA LYS A 94 -11.36 12.16 7.43
C LYS A 94 -10.82 11.89 6.02
N GLY A 95 -11.68 11.74 5.01
CA GLY A 95 -11.26 11.43 3.64
C GLY A 95 -10.60 10.05 3.46
N LEU A 96 -10.80 9.13 4.41
CA LEU A 96 -10.32 7.76 4.37
C LEU A 96 -11.37 6.87 3.67
N THR A 97 -11.55 7.05 2.37
CA THR A 97 -12.29 6.06 1.55
C THR A 97 -11.47 4.77 1.49
N GLU A 98 -12.10 3.61 1.70
CA GLU A 98 -11.48 2.33 1.36
C GLU A 98 -11.00 2.40 -0.09
N LYS A 99 -9.68 2.36 -0.28
CA LYS A 99 -9.09 2.31 -1.61
C LYS A 99 -9.74 1.12 -2.33
N PRO A 100 -10.31 1.29 -3.54
CA PRO A 100 -10.70 0.14 -4.35
C PRO A 100 -9.52 -0.83 -4.38
N LYS A 101 -9.79 -2.12 -4.17
CA LYS A 101 -8.79 -3.19 -4.06
C LYS A 101 -7.92 -3.17 -5.31
N GLU A 102 -6.82 -2.42 -5.24
CA GLU A 102 -5.95 -2.16 -6.37
C GLU A 102 -5.37 -3.52 -6.77
N ILE A 103 -5.66 -3.97 -7.99
CA ILE A 103 -5.09 -5.22 -8.51
C ILE A 103 -3.59 -4.95 -8.62
N LEU A 104 -2.86 -5.40 -7.61
CA LEU A 104 -1.42 -5.20 -7.53
C LEU A 104 -0.76 -5.88 -8.73
N PHE A 105 0.08 -5.12 -9.44
CA PHE A 105 0.86 -5.65 -10.55
C PHE A 105 1.73 -6.85 -10.10
N LYS A 106 1.65 -7.95 -10.84
CA LYS A 106 2.49 -9.13 -10.67
C LYS A 106 3.37 -9.30 -11.89
N ALA A 107 4.67 -9.33 -11.67
CA ALA A 107 5.63 -9.55 -12.74
C ALA A 107 5.70 -11.05 -13.08
N ASN A 108 5.90 -11.38 -14.36
CA ASN A 108 6.20 -12.75 -14.76
C ASN A 108 7.70 -13.04 -14.54
N TYR A 109 8.06 -13.22 -13.27
CA TYR A 109 9.39 -13.56 -12.77
C TYR A 109 9.27 -14.74 -11.80
N PRO A 110 10.10 -15.79 -11.92
CA PRO A 110 10.17 -16.84 -10.92
C PRO A 110 10.51 -16.29 -9.53
N ASP A 111 9.84 -16.79 -8.49
CA ASP A 111 10.16 -16.41 -7.12
C ASP A 111 11.61 -16.77 -6.75
N GLY A 112 12.28 -15.85 -6.07
CA GLY A 112 13.67 -15.98 -5.69
C GLY A 112 14.43 -14.65 -5.66
N ILE A 113 15.72 -14.75 -5.39
CA ILE A 113 16.64 -13.63 -5.22
C ILE A 113 17.52 -13.53 -6.48
N TYR A 114 17.57 -12.34 -7.06
CA TYR A 114 18.39 -12.00 -8.21
C TYR A 114 19.55 -11.15 -7.76
N TYR A 115 20.76 -11.69 -7.80
CA TYR A 115 21.96 -11.03 -7.30
C TYR A 115 22.42 -9.90 -8.22
N THR A 116 22.41 -10.15 -9.52
CA THR A 116 22.92 -9.20 -10.52
C THR A 116 21.84 -8.76 -11.51
N LYS A 117 22.16 -7.70 -12.25
CA LYS A 117 21.37 -7.23 -13.39
C LYS A 117 21.23 -8.33 -14.44
N GLU A 118 22.30 -9.08 -14.67
CA GLU A 118 22.36 -10.15 -15.67
C GLU A 118 21.46 -11.33 -15.29
N ASP A 119 21.44 -11.70 -14.00
CA ASP A 119 20.53 -12.74 -13.47
C ASP A 119 19.07 -12.32 -13.66
N PHE A 120 18.78 -11.05 -13.35
CA PHE A 120 17.45 -10.47 -13.54
C PHE A 120 17.01 -10.45 -15.01
N ILE A 121 17.89 -10.07 -15.94
CA ILE A 121 17.58 -10.08 -17.38
C ILE A 121 17.30 -11.50 -17.89
N LYS A 122 18.06 -12.49 -17.38
CA LYS A 122 17.86 -13.91 -17.72
C LYS A 122 16.62 -14.52 -17.08
N LYS A 123 15.98 -13.82 -16.12
CA LYS A 123 14.86 -14.31 -15.30
C LYS A 123 15.18 -15.58 -14.52
N THR A 124 16.45 -15.81 -14.22
CA THR A 124 16.89 -16.97 -13.42
C THR A 124 17.32 -16.50 -12.04
N PRO A 125 16.55 -16.78 -10.98
CA PRO A 125 16.98 -16.43 -9.62
C PRO A 125 18.21 -17.24 -9.24
N ASN A 126 19.14 -16.62 -8.51
CA ASN A 126 20.35 -17.27 -8.02
C ASN A 126 20.01 -18.23 -6.87
N GLU A 127 19.02 -17.86 -6.05
CA GLU A 127 18.53 -18.65 -4.93
C GLU A 127 17.02 -18.50 -4.80
N ASN A 128 16.35 -19.51 -4.26
CA ASN A 128 14.94 -19.42 -3.86
C ASN A 128 14.75 -19.91 -2.41
N PRO A 129 15.30 -19.20 -1.41
CA PRO A 129 15.17 -19.57 -0.02
C PRO A 129 13.81 -19.11 0.54
N LYS A 130 13.42 -19.66 1.69
CA LYS A 130 12.32 -19.08 2.46
C LYS A 130 12.75 -17.71 3.00
N ILE A 131 12.01 -16.67 2.64
CA ILE A 131 12.23 -15.29 3.05
C ILE A 131 10.94 -14.68 3.59
N PHE A 132 11.08 -13.57 4.31
CA PHE A 132 9.96 -12.78 4.81
C PHE A 132 10.27 -11.29 4.77
N ALA A 133 9.22 -10.49 4.71
CA ALA A 133 9.31 -9.04 4.71
C ALA A 133 9.06 -8.48 6.12
N LYS A 134 9.75 -7.39 6.46
CA LYS A 134 9.44 -6.54 7.62
C LYS A 134 9.28 -5.10 7.13
N ASP A 135 8.56 -4.30 7.90
CA ASP A 135 8.42 -2.88 7.62
C ASP A 135 9.78 -2.14 7.69
N LEU A 136 9.80 -0.90 7.22
CA LEU A 136 10.95 -0.01 7.32
C LEU A 136 11.07 0.66 8.69
N THR A 137 10.09 0.52 9.57
CA THR A 137 10.16 1.04 10.94
C THR A 137 10.99 0.13 11.84
N ASP A 138 11.83 0.74 12.69
CA ASP A 138 12.63 0.00 13.68
C ASP A 138 11.82 -0.45 14.91
N TYR A 139 10.51 -0.15 14.95
CA TYR A 139 9.66 -0.36 16.13
C TYR A 139 8.91 -1.69 16.12
N GLU A 140 8.56 -2.21 14.93
CA GLU A 140 7.83 -3.47 14.79
C GLU A 140 8.75 -4.49 14.09
N ASP A 141 9.30 -5.42 14.87
CA ASP A 141 10.19 -6.47 14.34
C ASP A 141 9.41 -7.67 13.75
N GLU A 142 8.13 -7.46 13.46
CA GLU A 142 7.18 -8.49 13.02
C GLU A 142 7.26 -8.73 11.51
N GLU A 143 6.90 -9.95 11.11
CA GLU A 143 6.73 -10.29 9.70
C GLU A 143 5.47 -9.61 9.15
N LEU A 144 5.60 -8.97 7.99
CA LEU A 144 4.47 -8.40 7.27
C LEU A 144 3.55 -9.51 6.76
N GLU A 145 2.28 -9.45 7.18
CA GLU A 145 1.22 -10.31 6.66
C GLU A 145 0.78 -9.89 5.24
N SER A 146 0.84 -8.58 4.96
CA SER A 146 0.48 -7.95 3.69
C SER A 146 1.66 -7.76 2.74
N ILE A 147 1.33 -7.45 1.48
CA ILE A 147 2.31 -7.10 0.43
C ILE A 147 2.46 -5.59 0.42
N GLU A 148 3.55 -5.11 1.04
CA GLU A 148 3.85 -3.68 1.10
C GLU A 148 4.71 -3.21 -0.08
N ASP A 149 4.62 -1.92 -0.39
CA ASP A 149 5.41 -1.26 -1.44
C ASP A 149 6.86 -1.08 -1.04
N HIS A 150 7.13 -0.85 0.24
CA HIS A 150 8.46 -0.61 0.77
C HIS A 150 8.71 -1.52 1.97
N CYS A 151 9.83 -2.25 1.97
CA CYS A 151 10.11 -3.20 3.04
C CYS A 151 11.60 -3.59 3.10
N TYR A 152 11.97 -4.30 4.17
CA TYR A 152 13.18 -5.11 4.21
C TYR A 152 12.85 -6.58 4.02
N PHE A 153 13.74 -7.32 3.34
CA PHE A 153 13.66 -8.78 3.29
C PHE A 153 14.70 -9.44 4.18
N TYR A 154 14.33 -10.57 4.77
CA TYR A 154 15.16 -11.37 5.65
C TYR A 154 15.07 -12.85 5.27
N TYR A 155 16.18 -13.59 5.46
CA TYR A 155 16.17 -15.04 5.36
C TYR A 155 15.43 -15.65 6.57
N LYS A 156 14.46 -16.54 6.35
CA LYS A 156 13.72 -17.20 7.44
C LYS A 156 14.61 -18.01 8.38
N VAL A 157 15.65 -18.66 7.85
CA VAL A 157 16.48 -19.59 8.63
C VAL A 157 17.50 -18.87 9.51
N SER A 158 18.11 -17.81 9.00
CA SER A 158 19.20 -17.10 9.70
C SER A 158 18.76 -15.76 10.29
N GLU A 159 17.55 -15.30 9.97
CA GLU A 159 17.02 -13.98 10.30
C GLU A 159 17.93 -12.82 9.87
N LYS A 160 18.86 -13.08 8.93
CA LYS A 160 19.75 -12.05 8.40
C LYS A 160 19.02 -11.24 7.33
N LYS A 161 19.15 -9.92 7.42
CA LYS A 161 18.70 -8.97 6.40
C LYS A 161 19.39 -9.27 5.07
N ILE A 162 18.61 -9.37 3.99
CA ILE A 162 19.12 -9.55 2.63
C ILE A 162 19.66 -8.20 2.14
N LYS A 163 20.91 -8.19 1.71
CA LYS A 163 21.65 -6.99 1.29
C LYS A 163 22.42 -7.28 0.02
N LYS A 164 22.66 -6.23 -0.79
CA LYS A 164 23.52 -6.27 -1.98
C LYS A 164 23.01 -7.25 -3.06
N VAL A 165 21.73 -7.15 -3.39
CA VAL A 165 21.10 -7.92 -4.47
C VAL A 165 20.42 -6.95 -5.44
N PHE A 166 20.17 -7.37 -6.66
CA PHE A 166 19.53 -6.55 -7.67
C PHE A 166 18.02 -6.45 -7.44
N ALA A 167 17.37 -7.61 -7.32
CA ALA A 167 15.92 -7.72 -7.17
C ALA A 167 15.51 -8.97 -6.37
N ILE A 168 14.28 -8.98 -5.89
CA ILE A 168 13.62 -10.13 -5.27
C ILE A 168 12.25 -10.29 -5.91
N SER A 169 11.91 -11.50 -6.37
CA SER A 169 10.53 -11.88 -6.63
C SER A 169 10.00 -12.67 -5.44
N TYR A 170 8.94 -12.17 -4.81
CA TYR A 170 8.37 -12.72 -3.60
C TYR A 170 6.85 -12.80 -3.72
N LYS A 171 6.29 -14.01 -3.62
CA LYS A 171 4.84 -14.25 -3.74
C LYS A 171 4.27 -13.72 -5.07
N GLY A 172 5.07 -13.74 -6.14
CA GLY A 172 4.73 -13.21 -7.47
C GLY A 172 4.82 -11.68 -7.61
N TYR A 173 5.32 -10.97 -6.61
CA TYR A 173 5.56 -9.54 -6.66
C TYR A 173 7.05 -9.25 -6.78
N LEU A 174 7.41 -8.36 -7.68
CA LEU A 174 8.79 -8.00 -7.95
C LEU A 174 9.21 -6.76 -7.14
N TYR A 175 10.39 -6.81 -6.58
CA TYR A 175 10.99 -5.76 -5.76
C TYR A 175 12.40 -5.43 -6.23
N PHE A 176 12.73 -4.15 -6.33
CA PHE A 176 14.09 -3.67 -6.56
C PHE A 176 14.73 -3.19 -5.28
N GLN A 177 16.00 -3.54 -5.04
CA GLN A 177 16.74 -2.95 -3.92
C GLN A 177 17.16 -1.52 -4.26
N ILE A 178 16.96 -0.57 -3.35
CA ILE A 178 17.31 0.84 -3.58
C ILE A 178 18.79 0.99 -3.97
N LYS A 179 19.70 0.29 -3.28
CA LYS A 179 21.13 0.27 -3.61
C LYS A 179 21.42 -0.16 -5.05
N ALA A 180 20.68 -1.12 -5.59
CA ALA A 180 20.86 -1.59 -6.95
C ALA A 180 20.38 -0.54 -7.98
N VAL A 181 19.30 0.17 -7.66
CA VAL A 181 18.73 1.24 -8.51
C VAL A 181 19.68 2.43 -8.59
N ILE A 182 20.23 2.87 -7.46
CA ILE A 182 21.14 4.02 -7.43
C ILE A 182 22.59 3.68 -7.84
N ALA A 183 22.91 2.40 -8.12
CA ALA A 183 24.23 2.01 -8.56
C ALA A 183 24.53 2.56 -9.96
N ILE A 184 25.72 3.17 -10.14
CA ILE A 184 26.15 3.78 -11.41
C ILE A 184 26.13 2.76 -12.57
N SER A 185 26.44 1.48 -12.30
CA SER A 185 26.44 0.40 -13.30
C SER A 185 25.06 0.01 -13.82
N ASN A 186 23.99 0.44 -13.15
CA ASN A 186 22.63 -0.01 -13.40
C ASN A 186 21.68 1.12 -13.81
N ARG A 187 22.10 2.38 -13.73
CA ARG A 187 21.25 3.54 -14.06
C ARG A 187 21.75 4.27 -15.30
N ASN A 188 20.86 5.04 -15.92
CA ASN A 188 21.19 5.93 -17.02
C ASN A 188 22.31 6.89 -16.59
N LYS A 189 23.35 7.00 -17.41
CA LYS A 189 24.54 7.83 -17.11
C LYS A 189 24.22 9.32 -16.91
N ASN A 190 23.12 9.81 -17.49
CA ASN A 190 22.67 11.20 -17.34
C ASN A 190 21.91 11.44 -16.02
N ASP A 191 21.62 10.37 -15.28
CA ASP A 191 21.01 10.46 -13.96
C ASP A 191 22.10 10.71 -12.90
N ASN A 192 22.16 11.97 -12.48
CA ASN A 192 23.00 12.42 -11.36
C ASN A 192 22.83 11.54 -10.11
N ALA A 193 23.89 11.45 -9.31
CA ALA A 193 23.95 10.60 -8.15
C ALA A 193 22.82 10.87 -7.13
N GLN A 194 22.09 9.80 -6.80
CA GLN A 194 21.05 9.76 -5.79
C GLN A 194 21.54 8.99 -4.56
N THR A 195 20.88 9.19 -3.44
CA THR A 195 21.12 8.51 -2.16
C THR A 195 19.80 8.26 -1.45
N ASN A 196 19.85 7.40 -0.43
CA ASN A 196 18.74 7.07 0.45
C ASN A 196 19.32 6.54 1.77
N ASP A 197 18.67 6.86 2.88
CA ASP A 197 19.16 6.52 4.23
C ASP A 197 19.00 5.01 4.53
N LEU A 198 18.17 4.31 3.76
CA LEU A 198 17.83 2.89 3.87
C LEU A 198 18.22 2.12 2.59
N PRO A 199 19.48 2.13 2.14
CA PRO A 199 19.86 1.64 0.80
C PRO A 199 19.62 0.13 0.61
N HIS A 200 19.46 -0.63 1.70
CA HIS A 200 19.17 -2.06 1.66
C HIS A 200 17.67 -2.39 1.67
N SER A 201 16.81 -1.38 1.77
CA SER A 201 15.37 -1.56 1.60
C SER A 201 15.02 -1.83 0.14
N PHE A 202 13.81 -2.32 -0.05
CA PHE A 202 13.26 -2.75 -1.30
C PHE A 202 12.01 -1.94 -1.63
N THR A 203 11.77 -1.77 -2.92
CA THR A 203 10.57 -1.12 -3.44
C THR A 203 9.90 -2.01 -4.46
N ARG A 204 8.59 -2.20 -4.33
CA ARG A 204 7.77 -3.01 -5.23
C ARG A 204 7.62 -2.34 -6.59
N VAL A 205 7.64 -3.16 -7.64
CA VAL A 205 7.19 -2.75 -8.97
C VAL A 205 5.67 -2.66 -8.97
N ILE A 206 5.15 -1.46 -9.22
CA ILE A 206 3.72 -1.17 -9.14
C ILE A 206 3.03 -1.21 -10.51
N LYS A 207 3.79 -1.08 -11.61
CA LYS A 207 3.30 -1.23 -12.98
C LYS A 207 4.36 -1.88 -13.86
N GLY A 208 3.94 -2.64 -14.86
CA GLY A 208 4.84 -3.21 -15.83
C GLY A 208 4.15 -3.76 -17.08
N GLY A 209 4.90 -3.81 -18.17
CA GLY A 209 4.48 -4.34 -19.47
C GLY A 209 5.68 -4.88 -20.25
N ASP A 210 5.63 -4.80 -21.58
CA ASP A 210 6.65 -5.38 -22.45
C ASP A 210 7.92 -4.53 -22.55
N ASN A 211 7.83 -3.23 -22.23
CA ASN A 211 8.90 -2.25 -22.40
C ASN A 211 9.50 -1.79 -21.07
N TYR A 212 8.67 -1.67 -20.04
CA TYR A 212 9.07 -1.02 -18.79
C TYR A 212 8.56 -1.73 -17.54
N PHE A 213 9.35 -1.65 -16.47
CA PHE A 213 8.86 -1.78 -15.09
C PHE A 213 8.96 -0.45 -14.37
N TYR A 214 7.91 -0.08 -13.64
CA TYR A 214 7.83 1.15 -12.90
C TYR A 214 7.67 0.90 -11.40
N ALA A 215 8.47 1.63 -10.63
CA ALA A 215 8.47 1.63 -9.18
C ALA A 215 8.60 3.07 -8.67
N GLU A 216 8.25 3.30 -7.41
CA GLU A 216 8.37 4.61 -6.78
C GLU A 216 9.14 4.50 -5.49
N MET A 217 10.18 5.30 -5.31
CA MET A 217 11.04 5.23 -4.12
C MET A 217 11.44 6.61 -3.62
N ASP A 218 11.64 6.70 -2.32
CA ASP A 218 12.10 7.91 -1.66
C ASP A 218 13.61 8.07 -1.83
N LEU A 219 14.04 9.13 -2.51
CA LEU A 219 15.46 9.37 -2.79
C LEU A 219 15.80 10.85 -2.58
N ALA A 220 17.05 11.12 -2.22
CA ALA A 220 17.63 12.44 -2.18
C ALA A 220 18.79 12.55 -3.19
N ASN A 221 19.15 13.79 -3.56
CA ASN A 221 20.39 14.04 -4.29
C ASN A 221 21.57 13.92 -3.32
N ILE A 222 22.58 13.11 -3.65
CA ILE A 222 23.71 12.83 -2.75
C ILE A 222 24.50 14.10 -2.37
N TRP A 223 24.65 15.03 -3.30
CA TRP A 223 25.41 16.26 -3.09
C TRP A 223 24.62 17.27 -2.27
N ALA A 224 23.32 17.42 -2.55
CA ALA A 224 22.46 18.30 -1.78
C ALA A 224 22.33 17.81 -0.33
N GLN A 225 22.10 16.51 -0.14
CA GLN A 225 21.98 15.92 1.19
C GLN A 225 23.33 15.98 1.94
N GLY A 226 24.45 15.70 1.26
CA GLY A 226 25.79 15.83 1.83
C GLY A 226 26.13 17.27 2.25
N ALA A 227 25.75 18.26 1.45
CA ALA A 227 25.92 19.68 1.80
C ALA A 227 25.06 20.07 3.02
N ALA A 228 23.82 19.59 3.11
CA ALA A 228 22.94 19.83 4.25
C ALA A 228 23.51 19.22 5.54
N PHE A 229 23.99 17.97 5.51
CA PHE A 229 24.68 17.36 6.65
C PHE A 229 25.96 18.13 7.03
N GLY A 230 26.68 18.69 6.05
CA GLY A 230 27.87 19.51 6.25
C GLY A 230 27.63 20.81 7.02
N LEU A 231 26.38 21.30 7.09
CA LEU A 231 26.01 22.45 7.94
C LEU A 231 26.04 22.10 9.43
N GLY A 232 25.99 20.81 9.78
CA GLY A 232 26.05 20.32 11.16
C GLY A 232 24.79 20.59 11.99
N GLY A 233 24.74 19.97 13.16
CA GLY A 233 23.67 20.15 14.14
C GLY A 233 22.29 19.65 13.70
N ALA A 234 21.28 19.94 14.53
CA ALA A 234 19.89 19.54 14.27
C ALA A 234 19.33 20.18 12.99
N SER A 235 19.73 21.42 12.68
CA SER A 235 19.29 22.16 11.49
C SER A 235 19.75 21.50 10.18
N GLY A 236 21.01 21.07 10.10
CA GLY A 236 21.53 20.36 8.93
C GLY A 236 20.84 19.02 8.71
N TYR A 237 20.52 18.31 9.80
CA TYR A 237 19.79 17.04 9.75
C TYR A 237 18.35 17.23 9.23
N THR A 238 17.59 18.20 9.75
CA THR A 238 16.23 18.48 9.25
C THR A 238 16.21 18.85 7.77
N LEU A 239 17.14 19.71 7.33
CA LEU A 239 17.25 20.07 5.92
C LEU A 239 17.59 18.86 5.04
N ALA A 240 18.45 17.96 5.51
CA ALA A 240 18.79 16.75 4.77
C ALA A 240 17.59 15.79 4.64
N GLN A 241 16.72 15.71 5.64
CA GLN A 241 15.51 14.89 5.62
C GLN A 241 14.43 15.47 4.69
N GLU A 242 14.23 16.79 4.68
CA GLU A 242 13.28 17.48 3.78
C GLU A 242 13.63 17.31 2.29
N MET A 243 14.87 16.95 1.97
CA MET A 243 15.32 16.71 0.60
C MET A 243 14.94 15.32 0.06
N ILE A 244 14.50 14.41 0.92
CA ILE A 244 14.03 13.08 0.52
C ILE A 244 12.65 13.23 -0.10
N ASN A 245 12.55 12.89 -1.38
CA ASN A 245 11.29 12.99 -2.12
C ASN A 245 11.00 11.66 -2.82
N LYS A 246 9.71 11.34 -2.95
CA LYS A 246 9.25 10.20 -3.75
C LYS A 246 9.52 10.45 -5.23
N LYS A 247 10.17 9.50 -5.88
CA LYS A 247 10.56 9.58 -7.30
C LYS A 247 10.07 8.37 -8.07
N GLY A 248 9.59 8.62 -9.29
CA GLY A 248 9.31 7.56 -10.26
C GLY A 248 10.59 7.00 -10.84
N ILE A 249 10.68 5.68 -10.89
CA ILE A 249 11.81 4.92 -11.44
C ILE A 249 11.28 4.00 -12.53
N VAL A 250 11.96 3.97 -13.67
CA VAL A 250 11.68 3.05 -14.76
C VAL A 250 12.87 2.14 -15.01
N TRP A 251 12.67 0.84 -14.95
CA TRP A 251 13.58 -0.12 -15.57
C TRP A 251 13.22 -0.26 -17.06
N ASP A 252 14.16 0.07 -17.93
CA ASP A 252 14.04 -0.02 -19.38
C ASP A 252 14.63 -1.34 -19.87
N PHE A 253 13.78 -2.24 -20.41
CA PHE A 253 14.25 -3.55 -20.86
C PHE A 253 15.21 -3.47 -22.06
N LYS A 254 15.00 -2.49 -22.95
CA LYS A 254 15.82 -2.33 -24.15
C LYS A 254 17.21 -1.84 -23.79
N ASN A 255 17.28 -0.80 -22.95
CA ASN A 255 18.55 -0.19 -22.55
C ASN A 255 19.21 -0.89 -21.35
N LYS A 256 18.48 -1.78 -20.65
CA LYS A 256 18.96 -2.55 -19.49
C LYS A 256 19.49 -1.64 -18.39
N GLU A 257 18.77 -0.58 -18.11
CA GLU A 257 19.12 0.43 -17.11
C GLU A 257 17.88 1.01 -16.42
N PHE A 258 18.10 1.55 -15.22
CA PHE A 258 17.12 2.38 -14.52
C PHE A 258 17.20 3.82 -15.01
N ASN A 259 16.04 4.43 -15.24
CA ASN A 259 15.87 5.87 -15.40
C ASN A 259 15.19 6.42 -14.14
N ILE A 260 15.78 7.43 -13.51
CA ILE A 260 15.33 8.02 -12.25
C ILE A 260 14.78 9.42 -12.50
N PHE A 261 13.47 9.62 -12.31
CA PHE A 261 12.81 10.90 -12.54
C PHE A 261 13.03 11.86 -11.36
N LYS A 262 14.27 12.35 -11.22
CA LYS A 262 14.69 13.27 -10.15
C LYS A 262 14.09 14.67 -10.25
N SER A 263 13.68 15.05 -11.45
CA SER A 263 13.05 16.33 -11.73
C SER A 263 12.09 16.14 -12.90
N CYS A 264 11.18 17.11 -13.06
CA CYS A 264 10.27 17.13 -14.19
C CYS A 264 11.02 17.16 -15.54
N LYS A 265 12.20 17.79 -15.60
CA LYS A 265 13.03 17.81 -16.82
C LYS A 265 13.59 16.44 -17.18
N ASP A 266 13.92 15.61 -16.21
CA ASP A 266 14.45 14.27 -16.47
C ASP A 266 13.35 13.32 -16.93
N TYR A 267 12.16 13.42 -16.32
CA TYR A 267 10.97 12.75 -16.83
C TYR A 267 10.67 13.20 -18.27
N ASN A 268 10.64 14.50 -18.54
CA ASN A 268 10.39 15.04 -19.88
C ASN A 268 11.42 14.51 -20.89
N ARG A 269 12.71 14.49 -20.56
CA ARG A 269 13.75 13.95 -21.44
C ARG A 269 13.52 12.47 -21.78
N PHE A 270 13.04 11.69 -20.81
CA PHE A 270 12.70 10.30 -21.01
C PHE A 270 11.47 10.16 -21.93
N ILE A 271 10.38 10.87 -21.62
CA ILE A 271 9.10 10.66 -22.29
C ILE A 271 8.97 11.36 -23.64
N GLU A 272 9.69 12.46 -23.89
CA GLU A 272 9.58 13.28 -25.11
C GLU A 272 9.81 12.46 -26.39
N LYS A 273 10.65 11.42 -26.33
CA LYS A 273 10.93 10.55 -27.49
C LYS A 273 9.97 9.38 -27.63
N ILE A 274 9.18 9.09 -26.59
CA ILE A 274 8.33 7.91 -26.48
C ILE A 274 6.86 8.31 -26.66
N HIS A 275 6.42 9.35 -25.94
CA HIS A 275 5.05 9.87 -25.95
C HIS A 275 5.10 11.40 -25.71
N PRO A 276 5.38 12.21 -26.74
CA PRO A 276 5.60 13.66 -26.62
C PRO A 276 4.46 14.42 -25.95
N GLU A 277 3.23 13.93 -26.10
CA GLU A 277 2.03 14.52 -25.51
C GLU A 277 1.91 14.33 -23.98
N SER A 278 2.74 13.46 -23.39
CA SER A 278 2.87 13.29 -21.93
C SER A 278 3.94 14.18 -21.28
N VAL A 279 4.58 15.07 -22.04
CA VAL A 279 5.54 16.05 -21.51
C VAL A 279 4.82 17.00 -20.54
N GLN A 280 5.35 17.13 -19.32
CA GLN A 280 4.79 18.00 -18.30
C GLN A 280 5.33 19.43 -18.41
N LYS A 281 4.54 20.42 -17.98
CA LYS A 281 4.92 21.84 -18.03
C LYS A 281 6.04 22.23 -17.05
N CYS A 282 6.37 21.36 -16.09
CA CYS A 282 7.40 21.59 -15.07
C CYS A 282 7.27 22.89 -14.29
N GLU A 283 6.04 23.23 -13.87
CA GLU A 283 5.79 24.38 -12.99
C GLU A 283 6.52 24.25 -11.65
N ASN A 284 6.66 23.01 -11.17
CA ASN A 284 7.50 22.63 -10.03
C ASN A 284 8.78 21.92 -10.50
N GLN A 285 9.80 21.89 -9.64
CA GLN A 285 11.02 21.13 -9.93
C GLN A 285 10.76 19.62 -10.01
N GLN A 286 9.83 19.10 -9.22
CA GLN A 286 9.43 17.70 -9.19
C GLN A 286 8.32 17.42 -10.23
N PRO A 287 8.34 16.25 -10.89
CA PRO A 287 7.25 15.85 -11.77
C PRO A 287 6.00 15.48 -10.95
N ASP A 288 4.83 15.60 -11.58
CA ASP A 288 3.60 15.03 -11.05
C ASP A 288 3.62 13.50 -11.20
N ILE A 289 3.72 12.80 -10.06
CA ILE A 289 3.76 11.34 -10.00
C ILE A 289 2.45 10.71 -10.50
N THR A 290 1.31 11.38 -10.32
CA THR A 290 0.01 10.87 -10.79
C THR A 290 -0.03 10.85 -12.32
N GLU A 291 0.48 11.90 -12.96
CA GLU A 291 0.58 11.96 -14.43
C GLU A 291 1.65 11.00 -14.98
N ILE A 292 2.75 10.79 -14.24
CA ILE A 292 3.72 9.74 -14.58
C ILE A 292 3.03 8.37 -14.60
N ARG A 293 2.29 8.00 -13.54
CA ARG A 293 1.59 6.71 -13.47
C ARG A 293 0.66 6.47 -14.66
N LYS A 294 -0.13 7.48 -15.04
CA LYS A 294 -1.02 7.43 -16.21
C LYS A 294 -0.24 7.22 -17.50
N THR A 295 0.86 7.95 -17.66
CA THR A 295 1.73 7.82 -18.84
C THR A 295 2.38 6.44 -18.91
N ILE A 296 2.88 5.92 -17.78
CA ILE A 296 3.44 4.57 -17.72
C ILE A 296 2.40 3.52 -18.14
N ASP A 297 1.13 3.67 -17.77
CA ASP A 297 0.09 2.72 -18.23
C ASP A 297 -0.08 2.68 -19.75
N ILE A 298 0.24 3.77 -20.45
CA ILE A 298 0.16 3.87 -21.91
C ILE A 298 1.39 3.22 -22.56
N ILE A 299 2.59 3.41 -21.99
CA ILE A 299 3.85 3.03 -22.65
C ILE A 299 4.46 1.70 -22.18
N LYS A 300 3.94 1.12 -21.09
CA LYS A 300 4.55 -0.03 -20.39
C LYS A 300 4.75 -1.25 -21.26
#